data_AF-A0A4Y3VFS5-F1
#
_entry.id   AF-A0A4Y3VFS5-F1
#
_cell.length_a   1.000
_cell.length_b   1.000
_cell.length_c   1.000
_cell.angle_alpha   90.00
_cell.angle_beta   90.00
_cell.angle_gamma   90.00
#
_symmetry.space_group_name_H-M   'P 1'
#
loop_
_entity.id
_entity.type
_entity.pdbx_description
1 polymer ?
#
loop_
_entity_poly.entity_id
_entity_poly.type
_entity_poly.pdbx_seq_one_letter_code
_entity_poly.pdbx_strand_id
1 'polypeptide(L)'
;MSLLPELRYPTVTEIVAFARALAAQHPGLCALRQIGVSRAGRPLHLLSVGRAQRAVLVVAGAHSNEPTGGSTLLAVAERVVHERPLRSGISWHFLLCADPDGASLHVTPAPRSLFDYHLGFFRPAGPEQPEWSPAVLPPDRLPPETRALTGVIDELRPYLQVTLHGTDLGGSWVQLTKEIPGLAEPFAKSAAELHIPVETGASDAAGWPATGPGVHVMPAAGAGLAYPSLPADDARHSTWYHVHRYGGLTAVVEVPMWASDLVDDPAPHPAPAAAMRRLADRLLRDTLQVERVLSDASPRLEGVDGPLLRAARWALELVPGLAADWTYAPPAGHTMAYVGSVDAFARRLPLRAAAMLLRVLQETDDQAAPHLERLVATWSDAFADRFRARWVPLEHQVEHQARTVVTAALHARDGSA
;
A
#
# COMPACT_ATOMS: atom_id res chain seq x y z
N MET A 1 -8.79 -20.10 -17.39
CA MET A 1 -7.46 -20.00 -18.02
C MET A 1 -6.72 -18.91 -17.27
N SER A 2 -5.51 -19.16 -16.77
CA SER A 2 -4.72 -18.10 -16.11
C SER A 2 -4.52 -16.94 -17.10
N LEU A 3 -5.00 -15.75 -16.75
CA LEU A 3 -4.97 -14.54 -17.57
C LEU A 3 -3.57 -13.88 -17.62
N LEU A 4 -2.59 -14.49 -16.96
CA LEU A 4 -1.22 -14.00 -16.89
C LEU A 4 -0.34 -14.89 -17.77
N PRO A 5 -0.04 -14.48 -19.01
CA PRO A 5 0.89 -15.21 -19.88
C PRO A 5 2.31 -15.29 -19.29
N GLU A 6 2.62 -14.43 -18.30
CA GLU A 6 3.86 -14.44 -17.51
C GLU A 6 3.50 -14.16 -16.03
N LEU A 7 4.13 -14.89 -15.09
CA LEU A 7 4.02 -14.68 -13.64
C LEU A 7 4.76 -13.40 -13.22
N ARG A 8 4.35 -12.25 -13.76
CA ARG A 8 4.92 -10.93 -13.43
C ARG A 8 3.84 -9.88 -13.29
N TYR A 9 4.17 -8.83 -12.56
CA TYR A 9 3.31 -7.66 -12.46
C TYR A 9 3.33 -6.86 -13.79
N PRO A 10 2.17 -6.43 -14.30
CA PRO A 10 2.09 -5.63 -15.51
C PRO A 10 2.60 -4.20 -15.25
N THR A 11 3.25 -3.62 -16.25
CA THR A 11 3.62 -2.20 -16.25
C THR A 11 2.39 -1.32 -16.39
N VAL A 12 2.49 -0.04 -16.01
CA VAL A 12 1.41 0.95 -16.20
C VAL A 12 0.99 1.03 -17.68
N THR A 13 1.94 0.94 -18.62
CA THR A 13 1.67 0.92 -20.06
C THR A 13 0.81 -0.28 -20.46
N GLU A 14 1.12 -1.47 -19.94
CA GLU A 14 0.35 -2.69 -20.21
C GLU A 14 -1.06 -2.62 -19.60
N ILE A 15 -1.19 -2.07 -18.38
CA ILE A 15 -2.49 -1.84 -17.73
C ILE A 15 -3.36 -0.89 -18.58
N VAL A 16 -2.79 0.22 -19.05
CA VAL A 16 -3.50 1.17 -19.92
C VAL A 16 -3.86 0.56 -21.27
N ALA A 17 -2.96 -0.24 -21.87
CA ALA A 17 -3.22 -0.93 -23.12
C ALA A 17 -4.38 -1.93 -22.99
N PHE A 18 -4.41 -2.72 -21.92
CA PHE A 18 -5.51 -3.62 -21.61
C PHE A 18 -6.84 -2.86 -21.44
N ALA A 19 -6.85 -1.80 -20.63
CA ALA A 19 -8.05 -1.00 -20.41
C ALA A 19 -8.59 -0.37 -21.72
N ARG A 20 -7.69 0.06 -22.60
CA ARG A 20 -8.04 0.58 -23.93
C ARG A 20 -8.67 -0.51 -24.81
N ALA A 21 -8.11 -1.72 -24.81
CA ALA A 21 -8.65 -2.85 -25.53
C ALA A 21 -10.05 -3.23 -25.01
N LEU A 22 -10.22 -3.30 -23.69
CA LEU A 22 -11.52 -3.59 -23.06
C LEU A 22 -12.58 -2.54 -23.42
N ALA A 23 -12.19 -1.25 -23.42
CA ALA A 23 -13.08 -0.16 -23.84
C ALA A 23 -13.46 -0.25 -25.32
N ALA A 24 -12.53 -0.62 -26.20
CA ALA A 24 -12.77 -0.79 -27.63
C ALA A 24 -13.65 -2.01 -27.95
N GLN A 25 -13.53 -3.09 -27.18
CA GLN A 25 -14.36 -4.30 -27.33
C GLN A 25 -15.80 -4.09 -26.83
N HIS A 26 -16.00 -3.20 -25.86
CA HIS A 26 -17.30 -2.95 -25.24
C HIS A 26 -17.68 -1.45 -25.23
N PRO A 27 -17.74 -0.75 -26.38
CA PRO A 27 -17.86 0.72 -26.44
C PRO A 27 -19.20 1.26 -25.89
N GLY A 28 -20.25 0.43 -25.85
CA GLY A 28 -21.53 0.79 -25.23
C GLY A 28 -21.51 0.78 -23.70
N LEU A 29 -20.57 0.04 -23.10
CA LEU A 29 -20.50 -0.25 -21.67
C LEU A 29 -19.27 0.40 -20.99
N CYS A 30 -18.14 0.43 -21.70
CA CYS A 30 -16.86 0.87 -21.17
C CYS A 30 -16.43 2.20 -21.78
N ALA A 31 -15.82 3.07 -20.97
CA ALA A 31 -15.21 4.31 -21.42
C ALA A 31 -13.88 4.53 -20.71
N LEU A 32 -12.83 4.84 -21.47
CA LEU A 32 -11.52 5.21 -20.94
C LEU A 32 -11.29 6.69 -21.17
N ARG A 33 -10.92 7.43 -20.12
CA ARG A 33 -10.56 8.85 -20.23
C ARG A 33 -9.31 9.17 -19.42
N GLN A 34 -8.60 10.21 -19.83
CA GLN A 34 -7.55 10.82 -19.02
C GLN A 34 -8.18 11.79 -18.02
N ILE A 35 -7.79 11.71 -16.76
CA ILE A 35 -8.34 12.53 -15.66
C ILE A 35 -7.37 13.63 -15.18
N GLY A 36 -6.11 13.55 -15.60
CA GLY A 36 -5.06 14.46 -15.19
C GLY A 36 -3.70 14.02 -15.72
N VAL A 37 -2.68 14.69 -15.22
CA VAL A 37 -1.26 14.37 -15.47
C VAL A 37 -0.51 14.40 -14.15
N SER A 38 0.51 13.56 -14.03
CA SER A 38 1.41 13.54 -12.88
C SER A 38 2.38 14.71 -12.89
N ARG A 39 3.19 14.85 -11.84
CA ARG A 39 4.22 15.89 -11.74
C ARG A 39 5.23 15.83 -12.88
N ALA A 40 5.60 14.64 -13.31
CA ALA A 40 6.48 14.43 -14.47
C ALA A 40 5.71 14.28 -15.80
N GLY A 41 4.43 14.67 -15.84
CA GLY A 41 3.64 14.78 -17.07
C GLY A 41 3.07 13.47 -17.61
N ARG A 42 3.07 12.38 -16.83
CA ARG A 42 2.48 11.10 -17.23
C ARG A 42 0.95 11.14 -17.06
N PRO A 43 0.17 10.60 -18.01
CA PRO A 43 -1.29 10.67 -17.95
C PRO A 43 -1.88 9.73 -16.89
N LEU A 44 -2.83 10.24 -16.10
CA LEU A 44 -3.66 9.43 -15.21
C LEU A 44 -4.93 9.03 -15.94
N HIS A 45 -5.26 7.75 -15.95
CA HIS A 45 -6.38 7.20 -16.71
C HIS A 45 -7.45 6.59 -15.80
N LEU A 46 -8.71 6.83 -16.15
CA LEU A 46 -9.88 6.26 -15.50
C LEU A 46 -10.67 5.42 -16.51
N LEU A 47 -10.80 4.12 -16.23
CA LEU A 47 -11.70 3.23 -16.94
C LEU A 47 -13.04 3.17 -16.22
N SER A 48 -14.13 3.44 -16.91
CA SER A 48 -15.50 3.36 -16.38
C SER A 48 -16.25 2.20 -17.04
N VAL A 49 -17.00 1.44 -16.25
CA VAL A 49 -17.83 0.31 -16.70
C VAL A 49 -19.25 0.49 -16.13
N GLY A 50 -20.22 0.77 -17.00
CA GLY A 50 -21.60 1.10 -16.60
C GLY A 50 -21.92 2.60 -16.63
N ARG A 51 -23.19 2.92 -16.37
CA ARG A 51 -23.76 4.29 -16.42
C ARG A 51 -24.80 4.56 -15.31
N ALA A 52 -24.88 3.70 -14.31
CA ALA A 52 -25.72 3.93 -13.14
C ALA A 52 -25.17 5.08 -12.28
N GLN A 53 -26.06 5.74 -11.53
CA GLN A 53 -25.71 6.85 -10.65
C GLN A 53 -24.89 6.41 -9.43
N ARG A 54 -25.15 5.20 -8.91
CA ARG A 54 -24.36 4.65 -7.79
C ARG A 54 -23.00 4.21 -8.32
N ALA A 55 -21.94 4.75 -7.74
CA ALA A 55 -20.58 4.52 -8.20
C ALA A 55 -19.72 3.81 -7.16
N VAL A 56 -18.90 2.88 -7.62
CA VAL A 56 -17.72 2.35 -6.92
C VAL A 56 -16.48 2.89 -7.61
N LEU A 57 -15.54 3.44 -6.84
CA LEU A 57 -14.23 3.85 -7.32
C LEU A 57 -13.17 2.86 -6.82
N VAL A 58 -12.41 2.25 -7.72
CA VAL A 58 -11.27 1.39 -7.37
C VAL A 58 -9.99 2.08 -7.81
N VAL A 59 -9.05 2.24 -6.88
CA VAL A 59 -7.78 2.95 -7.09
C VAL A 59 -6.63 1.95 -7.02
N ALA A 60 -5.80 1.90 -8.06
CA ALA A 60 -4.56 1.11 -8.06
C ALA A 60 -3.33 2.02 -8.11
N GLY A 61 -2.18 1.48 -7.70
CA GLY A 61 -0.89 2.15 -7.83
C GLY A 61 -0.79 3.41 -6.97
N ALA A 62 -1.34 3.39 -5.76
CA ALA A 62 -1.15 4.43 -4.74
C ALA A 62 0.31 4.49 -4.28
N HIS A 63 0.96 3.32 -4.19
CA HIS A 63 2.40 3.20 -3.95
C HIS A 63 3.05 2.39 -5.07
N SER A 64 4.19 2.88 -5.53
CA SER A 64 4.98 2.26 -6.59
C SER A 64 5.51 0.87 -6.26
N ASN A 65 5.74 0.58 -4.98
CA ASN A 65 6.29 -0.68 -4.50
C ASN A 65 5.23 -1.79 -4.28
N GLU A 66 3.96 -1.51 -4.62
CA GLU A 66 2.80 -2.38 -4.33
C GLU A 66 2.10 -2.78 -5.64
N PRO A 67 2.72 -3.65 -6.45
CA PRO A 67 2.36 -3.80 -7.86
C PRO A 67 1.10 -4.64 -8.11
N THR A 68 0.58 -5.35 -7.09
CA THR A 68 -0.58 -6.26 -7.23
C THR A 68 -1.86 -5.55 -7.66
N GLY A 69 -2.07 -4.31 -7.20
CA GLY A 69 -3.32 -3.58 -7.45
C GLY A 69 -3.66 -3.40 -8.93
N GLY A 70 -2.64 -3.27 -9.79
CA GLY A 70 -2.84 -3.18 -11.24
C GLY A 70 -3.50 -4.44 -11.82
N SER A 71 -2.96 -5.63 -11.50
CA SER A 71 -3.52 -6.91 -11.93
C SER A 71 -4.92 -7.14 -11.37
N THR A 72 -5.14 -6.83 -10.09
CA THR A 72 -6.45 -6.96 -9.43
C THR A 72 -7.50 -6.10 -10.10
N LEU A 73 -7.20 -4.83 -10.36
CA LEU A 73 -8.12 -3.90 -10.98
C LEU A 73 -8.55 -4.39 -12.38
N LEU A 74 -7.62 -4.93 -13.18
CA LEU A 74 -7.96 -5.48 -14.50
C LEU A 74 -8.87 -6.70 -14.39
N ALA A 75 -8.57 -7.62 -13.47
CA ALA A 75 -9.39 -8.80 -13.22
C ALA A 75 -10.82 -8.43 -12.77
N VAL A 76 -10.95 -7.44 -11.87
CA VAL A 76 -12.26 -6.94 -11.44
C VAL A 76 -13.00 -6.25 -12.59
N ALA A 77 -12.32 -5.40 -13.38
CA ALA A 77 -12.94 -4.72 -14.51
C ALA A 77 -13.48 -5.72 -15.55
N GLU A 78 -12.72 -6.76 -15.88
CA GLU A 78 -13.15 -7.82 -16.79
C GLU A 78 -14.35 -8.60 -16.22
N ARG A 79 -14.32 -8.95 -14.93
CA ARG A 79 -15.48 -9.60 -14.27
C ARG A 79 -16.72 -8.71 -14.31
N VAL A 80 -16.61 -7.41 -14.02
CA VAL A 80 -17.75 -6.48 -14.06
C VAL A 80 -18.34 -6.35 -15.47
N VAL A 81 -17.51 -6.40 -16.53
CA VAL A 81 -17.98 -6.41 -17.91
C VAL A 81 -18.85 -7.64 -18.21
N HIS A 82 -18.38 -8.83 -17.82
CA HIS A 82 -19.00 -10.11 -18.14
C HIS A 82 -20.15 -10.49 -17.19
N GLU A 83 -20.02 -10.20 -15.91
CA GLU A 83 -20.97 -10.54 -14.85
C GLU A 83 -21.98 -9.39 -14.65
N ARG A 84 -23.05 -9.37 -15.45
CA ARG A 84 -24.14 -8.36 -15.35
C ARG A 84 -24.62 -8.07 -13.91
N PRO A 85 -24.77 -9.05 -13.01
CA PRO A 85 -25.21 -8.78 -11.64
C PRO A 85 -24.32 -7.79 -10.88
N LEU A 86 -22.99 -7.78 -11.12
CA LEU A 86 -22.05 -6.88 -10.45
C LEU A 86 -22.24 -5.40 -10.84
N ARG A 87 -22.82 -5.15 -12.02
CA ARG A 87 -23.10 -3.81 -12.55
C ARG A 87 -24.60 -3.51 -12.66
N SER A 88 -25.44 -4.30 -12.00
CA SER A 88 -26.88 -4.05 -11.95
C SER A 88 -27.15 -2.89 -11.00
N GLY A 89 -27.38 -1.70 -11.54
CA GLY A 89 -27.62 -0.47 -10.76
C GLY A 89 -26.35 0.15 -10.17
N ILE A 90 -25.17 -0.27 -10.62
CA ILE A 90 -23.86 0.20 -10.14
C ILE A 90 -22.96 0.48 -11.34
N SER A 91 -22.26 1.62 -11.31
CA SER A 91 -21.12 1.90 -12.19
C SER A 91 -19.83 1.68 -11.45
N TRP A 92 -18.86 1.08 -12.13
CA TRP A 92 -17.52 0.87 -11.61
C TRP A 92 -16.54 1.79 -12.33
N HIS A 93 -15.69 2.45 -11.56
CA HIS A 93 -14.67 3.36 -12.06
C HIS A 93 -13.33 2.94 -11.51
N PHE A 94 -12.32 2.88 -12.37
CA PHE A 94 -11.05 2.26 -12.09
C PHE A 94 -9.92 3.25 -12.42
N LEU A 95 -9.29 3.83 -11.41
CA LEU A 95 -8.10 4.66 -11.58
C LEU A 95 -6.90 3.72 -11.73
N LEU A 96 -6.37 3.64 -12.95
CA LEU A 96 -5.43 2.59 -13.34
C LEU A 96 -4.07 2.67 -12.64
N CYS A 97 -3.64 3.88 -12.29
CA CYS A 97 -2.42 4.15 -11.52
C CYS A 97 -2.51 5.56 -10.94
N ALA A 98 -2.51 5.68 -9.61
CA ALA A 98 -2.54 6.96 -8.93
C ALA A 98 -1.17 7.69 -8.96
N ASP A 99 -0.06 6.94 -8.86
CA ASP A 99 1.31 7.46 -8.95
C ASP A 99 2.09 6.85 -10.13
N PRO A 100 1.82 7.27 -11.38
CA PRO A 100 2.55 6.75 -12.53
C PRO A 100 4.03 7.18 -12.56
N ASP A 101 4.40 8.23 -11.82
CA ASP A 101 5.79 8.66 -11.70
C ASP A 101 6.57 7.71 -10.81
N GLY A 102 6.08 7.43 -9.61
CA GLY A 102 6.70 6.45 -8.74
C GLY A 102 6.70 5.05 -9.35
N ALA A 103 5.61 4.65 -10.02
CA ALA A 103 5.55 3.35 -10.71
C ALA A 103 6.62 3.20 -11.81
N SER A 104 7.09 4.30 -12.40
CA SER A 104 8.20 4.27 -13.37
C SER A 104 9.59 4.10 -12.73
N LEU A 105 9.70 4.38 -11.43
CA LEU A 105 10.95 4.29 -10.66
C LEU A 105 11.11 2.95 -9.94
N HIS A 106 10.02 2.25 -9.62
CA HIS A 106 10.08 0.89 -9.08
C HIS A 106 10.25 -0.13 -10.21
N VAL A 107 11.34 -0.90 -10.17
CA VAL A 107 11.78 -1.71 -11.33
C VAL A 107 11.98 -3.19 -11.00
N THR A 108 11.08 -3.78 -10.20
CA THR A 108 11.10 -5.22 -9.91
C THR A 108 9.78 -5.94 -10.23
N PRO A 109 9.48 -6.23 -11.50
CA PRO A 109 8.19 -6.81 -11.90
C PRO A 109 8.04 -8.30 -11.57
N ALA A 110 9.12 -9.03 -11.28
CA ALA A 110 9.09 -10.46 -10.95
C ALA A 110 10.25 -10.82 -10.00
N PRO A 111 10.22 -10.35 -8.74
CA PRO A 111 11.29 -10.65 -7.78
C PRO A 111 11.33 -12.14 -7.44
N ARG A 112 12.53 -12.74 -7.36
CA ARG A 112 12.69 -14.15 -6.93
C ARG A 112 13.03 -14.26 -5.45
N SER A 113 13.48 -13.17 -4.85
CA SER A 113 13.82 -13.05 -3.43
C SER A 113 13.46 -11.66 -2.90
N LEU A 114 13.45 -11.49 -1.57
CA LEU A 114 13.36 -10.15 -0.98
C LEU A 114 14.53 -9.27 -1.41
N PHE A 115 15.72 -9.83 -1.62
CA PHE A 115 16.87 -9.05 -2.08
C PHE A 115 16.63 -8.49 -3.49
N ASP A 116 16.18 -9.33 -4.43
CA ASP A 116 15.83 -8.90 -5.79
C ASP A 116 14.76 -7.80 -5.79
N TYR A 117 13.75 -7.93 -4.93
CA TYR A 117 12.72 -6.90 -4.72
C TYR A 117 13.32 -5.58 -4.30
N HIS A 118 14.22 -5.60 -3.31
CA HIS A 118 14.83 -4.39 -2.78
C HIS A 118 15.78 -3.72 -3.77
N LEU A 119 16.47 -4.45 -4.65
CA LEU A 119 17.37 -3.85 -5.66
C LEU A 119 16.67 -2.87 -6.61
N GLY A 120 15.40 -3.10 -6.95
CA GLY A 120 14.59 -2.19 -7.76
C GLY A 120 13.59 -1.36 -6.95
N PHE A 121 13.72 -1.30 -5.62
CA PHE A 121 12.75 -0.66 -4.75
C PHE A 121 12.64 0.84 -4.99
N PHE A 122 11.41 1.35 -4.96
CA PHE A 122 11.12 2.77 -4.83
C PHE A 122 9.78 2.93 -4.14
N ARG A 123 9.73 3.79 -3.12
CA ARG A 123 8.49 4.32 -2.54
C ARG A 123 8.69 5.80 -2.28
N PRO A 124 7.83 6.70 -2.79
CA PRO A 124 8.00 8.13 -2.63
C PRO A 124 7.85 8.55 -1.16
N ALA A 125 8.40 9.73 -0.82
CA ALA A 125 8.18 10.36 0.48
C ALA A 125 6.68 10.66 0.70
N GLY A 126 6.23 10.77 1.96
CA GLY A 126 4.82 11.01 2.30
C GLY A 126 4.18 12.19 1.53
N PRO A 127 4.83 13.37 1.47
CA PRO A 127 4.33 14.52 0.69
C PRO A 127 4.19 14.27 -0.82
N GLU A 128 4.87 13.25 -1.33
CA GLU A 128 4.88 12.88 -2.73
C GLU A 128 3.92 11.72 -3.06
N GLN A 129 3.27 11.11 -2.07
CA GLN A 129 2.29 10.03 -2.25
C GLN A 129 0.89 10.60 -2.55
N PRO A 130 0.23 10.24 -3.66
CA PRO A 130 -1.04 10.85 -4.04
C PRO A 130 -2.16 10.70 -3.00
N GLU A 131 -2.22 9.59 -2.30
CA GLU A 131 -3.27 9.37 -1.29
C GLU A 131 -2.93 9.98 0.08
N TRP A 132 -1.64 10.04 0.42
CA TRP A 132 -1.18 10.51 1.74
C TRP A 132 -0.85 12.00 1.79
N SER A 133 -0.52 12.62 0.66
CA SER A 133 -0.05 14.01 0.62
C SER A 133 -0.97 15.03 1.30
N PRO A 134 -2.33 14.93 1.28
CA PRO A 134 -3.16 15.90 1.99
C PRO A 134 -3.08 15.80 3.51
N ALA A 135 -2.55 14.69 4.05
CA ALA A 135 -2.30 14.54 5.46
C ALA A 135 -1.08 15.38 5.91
N VAL A 136 -0.10 15.55 5.02
CA VAL A 136 1.21 16.19 5.34
C VAL A 136 1.45 17.53 4.62
N LEU A 137 0.60 17.92 3.66
CA LEU A 137 0.74 19.15 2.89
C LEU A 137 -0.54 20.01 2.93
N PRO A 138 -0.40 21.35 2.88
CA PRO A 138 -1.54 22.23 2.71
C PRO A 138 -2.13 22.14 1.27
N PRO A 139 -3.42 22.52 1.06
CA PRO A 139 -4.12 22.37 -0.21
C PRO A 139 -3.42 22.97 -1.45
N ASP A 140 -2.75 24.10 -1.29
CA ASP A 140 -2.04 24.82 -2.36
C ASP A 140 -0.78 24.08 -2.84
N ARG A 141 -0.25 23.16 -2.02
CA ARG A 141 0.94 22.35 -2.31
C ARG A 141 0.64 20.91 -2.71
N LEU A 142 -0.63 20.51 -2.75
CA LEU A 142 -1.00 19.15 -3.15
C LEU A 142 -0.54 18.83 -4.58
N PRO A 143 0.00 17.62 -4.81
CA PRO A 143 0.47 17.21 -6.11
C PRO A 143 -0.73 17.04 -7.08
N PRO A 144 -0.52 17.24 -8.40
CA PRO A 144 -1.59 17.15 -9.40
C PRO A 144 -2.29 15.79 -9.44
N GLU A 145 -1.60 14.70 -9.09
CA GLU A 145 -2.14 13.35 -8.94
C GLU A 145 -3.24 13.31 -7.86
N THR A 146 -2.96 13.88 -6.69
CA THR A 146 -3.92 14.02 -5.58
C THR A 146 -5.12 14.84 -6.02
N ARG A 147 -4.90 15.97 -6.69
CA ARG A 147 -6.00 16.84 -7.18
C ARG A 147 -6.88 16.11 -8.20
N ALA A 148 -6.28 15.30 -9.08
CA ALA A 148 -7.01 14.49 -10.04
C ALA A 148 -7.85 13.42 -9.34
N LEU A 149 -7.30 12.73 -8.33
CA LEU A 149 -8.03 11.74 -7.53
C LEU A 149 -9.20 12.38 -6.78
N THR A 150 -8.98 13.47 -6.03
CA THR A 150 -10.07 14.16 -5.31
C THR A 150 -11.11 14.73 -6.26
N GLY A 151 -10.70 15.24 -7.43
CA GLY A 151 -11.62 15.71 -8.46
C GLY A 151 -12.51 14.60 -9.04
N VAL A 152 -11.97 13.39 -9.22
CA VAL A 152 -12.76 12.21 -9.60
C VAL A 152 -13.73 11.80 -8.48
N ILE A 153 -13.30 11.86 -7.22
CA ILE A 153 -14.20 11.60 -6.09
C ILE A 153 -15.34 12.63 -6.04
N ASP A 154 -15.05 13.91 -6.27
CA ASP A 154 -16.05 15.00 -6.31
C ASP A 154 -17.06 14.82 -7.45
N GLU A 155 -16.58 14.36 -8.61
CA GLU A 155 -17.38 14.08 -9.81
C GLU A 155 -18.29 12.86 -9.59
N LEU A 156 -17.72 11.74 -9.14
CA LEU A 156 -18.40 10.44 -9.09
C LEU A 156 -19.24 10.25 -7.83
N ARG A 157 -18.85 10.89 -6.72
CA ARG A 157 -19.47 10.75 -5.39
C ARG A 157 -19.70 9.28 -5.02
N PRO A 158 -18.64 8.45 -5.04
CA PRO A 158 -18.79 7.01 -4.88
C PRO A 158 -19.32 6.68 -3.49
N TYR A 159 -20.21 5.69 -3.41
CA TYR A 159 -20.62 5.16 -2.10
C TYR A 159 -19.51 4.32 -1.47
N LEU A 160 -18.62 3.77 -2.30
CA LEU A 160 -17.42 3.03 -1.90
C LEU A 160 -16.23 3.41 -2.77
N GLN A 161 -15.15 3.85 -2.14
CA GLN A 161 -13.80 3.79 -2.70
C GLN A 161 -13.10 2.53 -2.19
N VAL A 162 -12.45 1.79 -3.07
CA VAL A 162 -11.53 0.72 -2.69
C VAL A 162 -10.15 1.10 -3.20
N THR A 163 -9.19 1.30 -2.31
CA THR A 163 -7.80 1.54 -2.71
C THR A 163 -6.99 0.25 -2.50
N LEU A 164 -6.28 -0.14 -3.54
CA LEU A 164 -5.59 -1.43 -3.65
C LEU A 164 -4.13 -1.24 -3.26
N HIS A 165 -3.76 -1.85 -2.14
CA HIS A 165 -2.42 -1.80 -1.57
C HIS A 165 -1.80 -3.19 -1.51
N GLY A 166 -0.55 -3.24 -1.07
CA GLY A 166 0.12 -4.49 -0.77
C GLY A 166 1.27 -4.33 0.19
N THR A 167 1.59 -5.41 0.89
CA THR A 167 2.79 -5.48 1.73
C THR A 167 3.85 -6.33 1.04
N ASP A 168 5.12 -5.94 1.15
CA ASP A 168 6.22 -6.80 0.74
C ASP A 168 6.17 -8.11 1.53
N LEU A 169 6.22 -8.04 2.86
CA LEU A 169 6.13 -9.20 3.73
C LEU A 169 5.09 -8.99 4.82
N GLY A 170 4.24 -9.99 5.07
CA GLY A 170 3.27 -9.97 6.17
C GLY A 170 2.06 -10.86 5.94
N GLY A 171 0.88 -10.35 6.26
CA GLY A 171 -0.40 -10.99 5.98
C GLY A 171 -1.34 -10.04 5.24
N SER A 172 -2.54 -10.54 4.94
CA SER A 172 -3.61 -9.74 4.35
C SER A 172 -4.46 -9.09 5.43
N TRP A 173 -4.92 -7.86 5.20
CA TRP A 173 -5.78 -7.13 6.12
C TRP A 173 -6.51 -5.98 5.40
N VAL A 174 -7.47 -5.34 6.08
CA VAL A 174 -8.32 -4.28 5.54
C VAL A 174 -8.43 -3.14 6.55
N GLN A 175 -8.27 -1.90 6.08
CA GLN A 175 -8.66 -0.69 6.81
C GLN A 175 -9.94 -0.11 6.24
N LEU A 176 -10.88 0.18 7.12
CA LEU A 176 -12.16 0.77 6.75
C LEU A 176 -12.28 2.13 7.40
N THR A 177 -12.54 3.16 6.61
CA THR A 177 -12.85 4.50 7.16
C THR A 177 -14.23 4.56 7.82
N LYS A 178 -15.09 3.58 7.54
CA LYS A 178 -16.37 3.30 8.20
C LYS A 178 -16.66 1.80 8.03
N GLU A 179 -17.27 1.18 9.05
CA GLU A 179 -17.62 -0.25 9.01
C GLU A 179 -18.42 -0.64 7.76
N ILE A 180 -18.07 -1.80 7.19
CA ILE A 180 -18.84 -2.52 6.19
C ILE A 180 -19.35 -3.81 6.85
N PRO A 181 -20.61 -3.84 7.32
CA PRO A 181 -21.14 -5.00 8.04
C PRO A 181 -21.07 -6.28 7.20
N GLY A 182 -20.52 -7.34 7.80
CA GLY A 182 -20.40 -8.65 7.17
C GLY A 182 -19.19 -8.83 6.24
N LEU A 183 -18.26 -7.86 6.13
CA LEU A 183 -17.06 -8.02 5.32
C LEU A 183 -16.07 -9.05 5.88
N ALA A 184 -15.96 -9.17 7.20
CA ALA A 184 -14.87 -9.91 7.85
C ALA A 184 -14.87 -11.42 7.54
N GLU A 185 -16.04 -12.07 7.52
CA GLU A 185 -16.15 -13.51 7.21
C GLU A 185 -15.70 -13.84 5.79
N PRO A 186 -16.26 -13.22 4.72
CA PRO A 186 -15.86 -13.53 3.36
C PRO A 186 -14.40 -13.15 3.06
N PHE A 187 -13.90 -12.08 3.70
CA PHE A 187 -12.49 -11.73 3.65
C PHE A 187 -11.60 -12.85 4.22
N ALA A 188 -11.83 -13.25 5.47
CA ALA A 188 -11.05 -14.30 6.14
C ALA A 188 -11.18 -15.65 5.44
N LYS A 189 -12.38 -16.00 4.95
CA LYS A 189 -12.61 -17.21 4.17
C LYS A 189 -11.79 -17.22 2.88
N SER A 190 -11.77 -16.11 2.13
CA SER A 190 -10.96 -16.01 0.93
C SER A 190 -9.46 -16.15 1.23
N ALA A 191 -8.98 -15.56 2.33
CA ALA A 191 -7.59 -15.68 2.74
C ALA A 191 -7.24 -17.15 3.06
N ALA A 192 -8.09 -17.84 3.82
CA ALA A 192 -7.92 -19.24 4.17
C ALA A 192 -7.90 -20.18 2.94
N GLU A 193 -8.84 -20.00 1.99
CA GLU A 193 -8.91 -20.80 0.75
C GLU A 193 -7.67 -20.62 -0.14
N LEU A 194 -7.00 -19.48 -0.06
CA LEU A 194 -5.82 -19.15 -0.86
C LEU A 194 -4.50 -19.29 -0.07
N HIS A 195 -4.60 -19.80 1.18
CA HIS A 195 -3.48 -19.97 2.11
C HIS A 195 -2.72 -18.67 2.41
N ILE A 196 -3.41 -17.54 2.50
CA ILE A 196 -2.85 -16.24 2.87
C ILE A 196 -3.15 -15.99 4.37
N PRO A 197 -2.14 -15.71 5.22
CA PRO A 197 -2.35 -15.35 6.62
C PRO A 197 -3.15 -14.06 6.72
N VAL A 198 -4.01 -13.98 7.73
CA VAL A 198 -4.71 -12.74 8.07
C VAL A 198 -3.91 -12.01 9.13
N GLU A 199 -3.47 -10.80 8.84
CA GLU A 199 -2.70 -9.98 9.76
C GLU A 199 -3.64 -9.34 10.79
N THR A 200 -3.76 -9.97 11.97
CA THR A 200 -4.76 -9.60 12.97
C THR A 200 -4.36 -8.41 13.85
N GLY A 201 -3.06 -8.05 13.81
CA GLY A 201 -2.48 -6.97 14.61
C GLY A 201 -1.65 -6.01 13.77
N ALA A 202 -2.14 -5.63 12.58
CA ALA A 202 -1.44 -4.74 11.66
C ALA A 202 -0.96 -3.46 12.36
N SER A 203 0.35 -3.20 12.30
CA SER A 203 0.97 -2.03 12.93
C SER A 203 0.42 -0.71 12.38
N ASP A 204 0.12 -0.64 11.08
CA ASP A 204 -0.50 0.52 10.43
C ASP A 204 -1.97 0.77 10.87
N ALA A 205 -2.60 -0.20 11.55
CA ALA A 205 -3.93 -0.07 12.16
C ALA A 205 -3.87 -0.13 13.70
N ALA A 206 -2.70 0.16 14.29
CA ALA A 206 -2.50 0.08 15.73
C ALA A 206 -3.54 0.92 16.49
N GLY A 207 -4.22 0.29 17.46
CA GLY A 207 -5.27 0.93 18.25
C GLY A 207 -6.62 1.08 17.56
N TRP A 208 -6.76 0.65 16.30
CA TRP A 208 -8.04 0.69 15.59
C TRP A 208 -8.93 -0.50 16.02
N PRO A 209 -10.22 -0.28 16.30
CA PRO A 209 -11.14 -1.38 16.58
C PRO A 209 -11.23 -2.33 15.39
N ALA A 210 -11.30 -3.64 15.67
CA ALA A 210 -11.50 -4.66 14.65
C ALA A 210 -12.95 -5.17 14.67
N THR A 211 -13.56 -5.32 13.49
CA THR A 211 -14.89 -5.95 13.33
C THR A 211 -14.80 -7.45 13.05
N GLY A 212 -13.58 -7.94 12.84
CA GLY A 212 -13.23 -9.35 12.71
C GLY A 212 -11.74 -9.50 12.37
N PRO A 213 -11.24 -10.74 12.19
CA PRO A 213 -9.83 -10.98 11.92
C PRO A 213 -9.33 -10.16 10.72
N GLY A 214 -8.33 -9.30 10.94
CA GLY A 214 -7.69 -8.46 9.93
C GLY A 214 -8.59 -7.39 9.30
N VAL A 215 -9.76 -7.09 9.87
CA VAL A 215 -10.62 -5.98 9.40
C VAL A 215 -10.71 -4.93 10.48
N HIS A 216 -10.02 -3.81 10.26
CA HIS A 216 -9.88 -2.70 11.18
C HIS A 216 -10.72 -1.51 10.72
N VAL A 217 -11.38 -0.81 11.65
CA VAL A 217 -12.22 0.35 11.38
C VAL A 217 -11.61 1.58 12.01
N MET A 218 -11.55 2.67 11.26
CA MET A 218 -11.04 3.95 11.72
C MET A 218 -11.80 4.40 12.98
N PRO A 219 -11.10 4.79 14.04
CA PRO A 219 -11.76 5.22 15.27
C PRO A 219 -12.44 6.57 15.08
N ALA A 220 -13.41 6.87 15.96
CA ALA A 220 -14.09 8.16 15.98
C ALA A 220 -13.11 9.33 16.16
N ALA A 221 -13.50 10.52 15.69
CA ALA A 221 -12.69 11.72 15.82
C ALA A 221 -12.32 11.99 17.29
N GLY A 222 -11.06 12.36 17.55
CA GLY A 222 -10.54 12.59 18.90
C GLY A 222 -10.01 11.34 19.61
N ALA A 223 -10.09 10.14 19.01
CA ALA A 223 -9.30 9.01 19.47
C ALA A 223 -7.80 9.31 19.33
N GLY A 224 -7.00 8.93 20.34
CA GLY A 224 -5.55 9.11 20.32
C GLY A 224 -4.88 8.31 19.21
N LEU A 225 -3.79 8.85 18.68
CA LEU A 225 -2.94 8.18 17.69
C LEU A 225 -2.03 7.17 18.40
N ALA A 226 -1.86 5.98 17.81
CA ALA A 226 -0.95 4.98 18.36
C ALA A 226 0.52 5.40 18.20
N TYR A 227 0.85 6.11 17.11
CA TYR A 227 2.20 6.61 16.82
C TYR A 227 2.16 8.11 16.51
N PRO A 228 2.01 8.99 17.52
CA PRO A 228 1.85 10.43 17.31
C PRO A 228 3.07 11.09 16.65
N SER A 229 4.23 10.44 16.63
CA SER A 229 5.43 10.95 15.97
C SER A 229 5.41 10.81 14.45
N LEU A 230 4.60 9.91 13.89
CA LEU A 230 4.50 9.73 12.45
C LEU A 230 3.72 10.93 11.86
N PRO A 231 4.30 11.64 10.86
CA PRO A 231 3.63 12.77 10.23
C PRO A 231 2.26 12.33 9.70
N ALA A 232 1.22 12.97 10.24
CA ALA A 232 -0.14 12.83 9.77
C ALA A 232 -0.73 11.41 9.86
N ASP A 233 -0.42 10.68 10.94
CA ASP A 233 -1.02 9.38 11.31
C ASP A 233 -2.58 9.43 11.44
N ASP A 234 -3.19 10.61 11.31
CA ASP A 234 -4.64 10.72 11.11
C ASP A 234 -5.02 10.59 9.63
N ALA A 235 -5.33 9.36 9.22
CA ALA A 235 -5.87 9.03 7.90
C ALA A 235 -7.17 9.80 7.53
N ARG A 236 -7.81 10.53 8.46
CA ARG A 236 -8.92 11.45 8.15
C ARG A 236 -8.49 12.65 7.31
N HIS A 237 -7.21 12.97 7.29
CA HIS A 237 -6.66 14.04 6.46
C HIS A 237 -6.16 13.53 5.10
N SER A 238 -6.23 12.23 4.81
CA SER A 238 -5.81 11.67 3.52
C SER A 238 -6.95 11.70 2.49
N THR A 239 -6.67 11.32 1.23
CA THR A 239 -7.71 11.18 0.20
C THR A 239 -8.74 10.09 0.57
N TRP A 240 -8.38 9.13 1.44
CA TRP A 240 -9.27 8.05 1.86
C TRP A 240 -10.52 8.58 2.58
N TYR A 241 -10.43 9.72 3.26
CA TYR A 241 -11.57 10.30 3.96
C TYR A 241 -12.40 11.24 3.08
N HIS A 242 -11.91 11.62 1.90
CA HIS A 242 -12.55 12.63 1.04
C HIS A 242 -13.96 12.22 0.58
N VAL A 243 -14.19 10.91 0.39
CA VAL A 243 -15.51 10.33 0.05
C VAL A 243 -16.59 10.57 1.11
N HIS A 244 -16.22 10.78 2.38
CA HIS A 244 -17.17 11.01 3.47
C HIS A 244 -17.99 12.29 3.28
N ARG A 245 -17.46 13.27 2.52
CA ARG A 245 -18.20 14.48 2.11
C ARG A 245 -19.50 14.17 1.37
N TYR A 246 -19.57 12.99 0.76
CA TYR A 246 -20.72 12.52 -0.02
C TYR A 246 -21.45 11.34 0.64
N GLY A 247 -21.13 11.03 1.90
CA GLY A 247 -21.69 9.89 2.63
C GLY A 247 -21.10 8.53 2.23
N GLY A 248 -20.08 8.50 1.36
CA GLY A 248 -19.34 7.30 1.00
C GLY A 248 -18.30 6.90 2.04
N LEU A 249 -17.65 5.77 1.82
CA LEU A 249 -16.55 5.27 2.64
C LEU A 249 -15.43 4.68 1.78
N THR A 250 -14.23 4.60 2.36
CA THR A 250 -13.07 3.93 1.75
C THR A 250 -12.73 2.63 2.48
N ALA A 251 -12.43 1.59 1.68
CA ALA A 251 -11.76 0.37 2.09
C ALA A 251 -10.34 0.32 1.49
N VAL A 252 -9.33 0.19 2.34
CA VAL A 252 -7.92 -0.04 1.97
C VAL A 252 -7.69 -1.54 2.07
N VAL A 253 -7.33 -2.20 0.98
CA VAL A 253 -7.18 -3.67 0.94
C VAL A 253 -5.72 -4.03 0.70
N GLU A 254 -5.10 -4.63 1.70
CA GLU A 254 -3.68 -4.99 1.74
C GLU A 254 -3.53 -6.48 1.47
N VAL A 255 -2.66 -6.84 0.51
CA VAL A 255 -2.31 -8.24 0.23
C VAL A 255 -0.79 -8.44 0.21
N PRO A 256 -0.27 -9.54 0.77
CA PRO A 256 1.17 -9.76 0.85
C PRO A 256 1.75 -10.34 -0.45
N MET A 257 2.95 -9.87 -0.81
CA MET A 257 3.79 -10.51 -1.83
C MET A 257 4.48 -11.76 -1.25
N TRP A 258 5.09 -11.63 -0.08
CA TRP A 258 5.54 -12.73 0.76
C TRP A 258 4.68 -12.83 2.02
N ALA A 259 4.15 -14.01 2.28
CA ALA A 259 3.39 -14.28 3.48
C ALA A 259 4.26 -14.78 4.63
N SER A 260 3.81 -14.53 5.86
CA SER A 260 4.37 -15.09 7.08
C SER A 260 3.28 -15.36 8.11
N ASP A 261 3.29 -16.53 8.72
CA ASP A 261 2.31 -16.89 9.76
C ASP A 261 2.61 -16.17 11.10
N LEU A 262 3.78 -15.53 11.25
CA LEU A 262 4.10 -14.76 12.48
C LEU A 262 3.22 -13.53 12.71
N VAL A 263 2.39 -13.14 11.75
CA VAL A 263 1.49 -11.98 11.86
C VAL A 263 0.02 -12.36 12.11
N ASP A 264 -0.30 -13.66 12.21
CA ASP A 264 -1.67 -14.14 12.46
C ASP A 264 -1.89 -14.71 13.87
N ASP A 265 -0.82 -14.91 14.66
CA ASP A 265 -0.89 -15.50 16.01
C ASP A 265 -1.59 -14.58 17.03
N PRO A 266 -2.82 -14.90 17.48
CA PRO A 266 -3.57 -14.07 18.41
C PRO A 266 -3.14 -14.27 19.87
N ALA A 267 -2.19 -15.17 20.16
CA ALA A 267 -1.78 -15.46 21.53
C ALA A 267 -1.23 -14.18 22.22
N PRO A 268 -1.48 -14.00 23.52
CA PRO A 268 -0.88 -12.91 24.27
C PRO A 268 0.66 -13.01 24.25
N HIS A 269 1.33 -11.92 23.90
CA HIS A 269 2.78 -11.85 23.98
C HIS A 269 3.21 -11.76 25.45
N PRO A 270 4.22 -12.51 25.92
CA PRO A 270 4.56 -12.59 27.34
C PRO A 270 5.15 -11.28 27.93
N ALA A 271 5.80 -10.47 27.09
CA ALA A 271 6.39 -9.19 27.52
C ALA A 271 6.39 -8.14 26.38
N PRO A 272 5.22 -7.63 25.94
CA PRO A 272 5.10 -6.81 24.73
C PRO A 272 5.89 -5.50 24.85
N ALA A 273 5.83 -4.81 26.00
CA ALA A 273 6.58 -3.57 26.20
C ALA A 273 8.11 -3.78 26.12
N ALA A 274 8.62 -4.91 26.61
CA ALA A 274 10.03 -5.25 26.49
C ALA A 274 10.42 -5.61 25.04
N ALA A 275 9.51 -6.24 24.29
CA ALA A 275 9.72 -6.50 22.87
C ALA A 275 9.74 -5.20 22.05
N MET A 276 8.78 -4.30 22.25
CA MET A 276 8.72 -2.99 21.59
C MET A 276 10.00 -2.19 21.79
N ARG A 277 10.52 -2.11 23.03
CA ARG A 277 11.82 -1.46 23.30
C ARG A 277 12.98 -2.08 22.53
N ARG A 278 13.07 -3.42 22.48
CA ARG A 278 14.12 -4.10 21.68
C ARG A 278 13.99 -3.81 20.19
N LEU A 279 12.76 -3.71 19.68
CA LEU A 279 12.49 -3.36 18.28
C LEU A 279 12.86 -1.89 18.01
N ALA A 280 12.57 -0.97 18.93
CA ALA A 280 13.01 0.42 18.85
C ALA A 280 14.54 0.54 18.83
N ASP A 281 15.24 -0.16 19.73
CA ASP A 281 16.71 -0.17 19.75
C ASP A 281 17.28 -0.72 18.43
N ARG A 282 16.63 -1.75 17.86
CA ARG A 282 17.04 -2.30 16.57
C ARG A 282 16.80 -1.32 15.43
N LEU A 283 15.62 -0.71 15.38
CA LEU A 283 15.27 0.28 14.38
C LEU A 283 16.30 1.44 14.37
N LEU A 284 16.66 1.96 15.55
CA LEU A 284 17.67 3.00 15.69
C LEU A 284 19.06 2.52 15.22
N ARG A 285 19.49 1.32 15.62
CA ARG A 285 20.79 0.76 15.22
C ARG A 285 20.89 0.56 13.71
N ASP A 286 19.87 -0.02 13.08
CA ASP A 286 19.88 -0.32 11.65
C ASP A 286 19.83 1.00 10.85
N THR A 287 19.00 1.96 11.26
CA THR A 287 18.92 3.30 10.65
C THR A 287 20.25 4.04 10.71
N LEU A 288 20.94 4.00 11.87
CA LEU A 288 22.24 4.65 12.05
C LEU A 288 23.31 4.09 11.09
N GLN A 289 23.20 2.82 10.66
CA GLN A 289 24.12 2.27 9.65
C GLN A 289 23.91 2.93 8.29
N VAL A 290 22.65 3.14 7.89
CA VAL A 290 22.31 3.82 6.63
C VAL A 290 22.70 5.30 6.69
N GLU A 291 22.43 5.97 7.82
CA GLU A 291 22.80 7.38 8.02
C GLU A 291 24.30 7.62 7.94
N ARG A 292 25.12 6.70 8.46
CA ARG A 292 26.60 6.79 8.33
C ARG A 292 27.04 6.73 6.89
N VAL A 293 26.47 5.84 6.10
CA VAL A 293 26.75 5.74 4.65
C VAL A 293 26.31 7.01 3.94
N LEU A 294 25.10 7.48 4.22
CA LEU A 294 24.57 8.72 3.64
C LEU A 294 25.44 9.93 4.00
N SER A 295 25.86 10.05 5.25
CA SER A 295 26.69 11.16 5.74
C SER A 295 28.08 11.15 5.07
N ASP A 296 28.72 9.99 4.97
CA ASP A 296 29.99 9.83 4.27
C ASP A 296 29.89 10.17 2.77
N ALA A 297 28.80 9.75 2.12
CA ALA A 297 28.55 10.01 0.71
C ALA A 297 28.05 11.43 0.42
N SER A 298 27.51 12.15 1.41
CA SER A 298 26.84 13.45 1.19
C SER A 298 27.71 14.49 0.46
N PRO A 299 29.01 14.67 0.76
CA PRO A 299 29.86 15.59 0.00
C PRO A 299 30.01 15.23 -1.49
N ARG A 300 29.87 13.94 -1.84
CA ARG A 300 29.98 13.43 -3.22
C ARG A 300 28.65 13.45 -3.96
N LEU A 301 27.54 13.53 -3.22
CA LEU A 301 26.18 13.65 -3.74
C LEU A 301 25.71 15.12 -3.83
N GLU A 302 26.62 16.09 -3.76
CA GLU A 302 26.26 17.50 -3.91
C GLU A 302 25.63 17.76 -5.29
N GLY A 303 24.47 18.43 -5.31
CA GLY A 303 23.69 18.65 -6.53
C GLY A 303 22.78 17.49 -6.96
N VAL A 304 22.85 16.34 -6.28
CA VAL A 304 21.89 15.24 -6.48
C VAL A 304 20.64 15.51 -5.65
N ASP A 305 19.51 15.78 -6.30
CA ASP A 305 18.18 15.92 -5.67
C ASP A 305 17.13 15.09 -6.43
N GLY A 306 17.41 13.78 -6.52
CA GLY A 306 16.51 12.82 -7.12
C GLY A 306 15.41 12.34 -6.15
N PRO A 307 14.29 11.82 -6.68
CA PRO A 307 13.20 11.29 -5.86
C PRO A 307 13.65 10.13 -4.95
N LEU A 308 14.61 9.30 -5.39
CA LEU A 308 15.19 8.23 -4.57
C LEU A 308 15.87 8.78 -3.31
N LEU A 309 16.69 9.83 -3.45
CA LEU A 309 17.42 10.41 -2.32
C LEU A 309 16.46 11.11 -1.35
N ARG A 310 15.47 11.84 -1.85
CA ARG A 310 14.43 12.47 -0.99
C ARG A 310 13.63 11.43 -0.22
N ALA A 311 13.21 10.36 -0.88
CA ALA A 311 12.48 9.27 -0.23
C ALA A 311 13.32 8.51 0.81
N ALA A 312 14.60 8.27 0.52
CA ALA A 312 15.52 7.65 1.47
C ALA A 312 15.71 8.53 2.72
N ARG A 313 15.95 9.84 2.55
CA ARG A 313 16.07 10.80 3.66
C ARG A 313 14.80 10.85 4.49
N TRP A 314 13.64 10.98 3.83
CA TRP A 314 12.35 10.99 4.51
C TRP A 314 12.15 9.74 5.38
N ALA A 315 12.43 8.55 4.85
CA ALA A 315 12.30 7.30 5.62
C ALA A 315 13.19 7.26 6.87
N LEU A 316 14.42 7.80 6.79
CA LEU A 316 15.33 7.90 7.94
C LEU A 316 14.84 8.92 8.97
N GLU A 317 14.28 10.06 8.52
CA GLU A 317 13.76 11.12 9.38
C GLU A 317 12.57 10.67 10.26
N LEU A 318 11.81 9.66 9.83
CA LEU A 318 10.69 9.10 10.60
C LEU A 318 11.15 8.29 11.84
N VAL A 319 12.36 7.73 11.80
CA VAL A 319 12.80 6.71 12.74
C VAL A 319 12.92 7.20 14.19
N PRO A 320 13.54 8.36 14.49
CA PRO A 320 13.75 8.78 15.87
C PRO A 320 12.42 8.96 16.62
N GLY A 321 11.42 9.53 15.96
CA GLY A 321 10.07 9.70 16.50
C GLY A 321 9.41 8.35 16.78
N LEU A 322 9.39 7.47 15.78
CA LEU A 322 8.75 6.16 15.90
C LEU A 322 9.40 5.29 16.98
N ALA A 323 10.73 5.31 17.08
CA ALA A 323 11.45 4.60 18.12
C ALA A 323 11.12 5.15 19.51
N ALA A 324 10.92 6.46 19.65
CA ALA A 324 10.47 7.07 20.91
C ALA A 324 9.05 6.61 21.28
N ASP A 325 8.12 6.56 20.32
CA ASP A 325 6.77 6.05 20.55
C ASP A 325 6.81 4.61 21.07
N TRP A 326 7.60 3.72 20.44
CA TRP A 326 7.74 2.32 20.88
C TRP A 326 8.46 2.14 22.21
N THR A 327 9.29 3.11 22.60
CA THR A 327 10.09 3.03 23.83
C THR A 327 9.31 3.52 25.05
N TYR A 328 8.61 4.65 24.89
CA TYR A 328 8.03 5.40 25.98
C TYR A 328 6.51 5.26 26.09
N ALA A 329 5.80 4.92 25.01
CA ALA A 329 4.37 4.68 25.05
C ALA A 329 4.04 3.22 25.43
N PRO A 330 2.89 2.96 26.06
CA PRO A 330 2.38 1.60 26.18
C PRO A 330 2.11 1.01 24.78
N PRO A 331 2.43 -0.29 24.53
CA PRO A 331 2.13 -0.92 23.25
C PRO A 331 0.64 -0.85 22.92
N ALA A 332 0.29 -0.49 21.68
CA ALA A 332 -1.10 -0.41 21.23
C ALA A 332 -1.77 -1.80 21.11
N GLY A 333 -0.97 -2.86 20.97
CA GLY A 333 -1.41 -4.25 20.97
C GLY A 333 -0.54 -5.12 21.89
N HIS A 334 -1.11 -6.23 22.34
CA HIS A 334 -0.47 -7.15 23.29
C HIS A 334 -0.37 -8.59 22.77
N THR A 335 -0.66 -8.83 21.50
CA THR A 335 -0.60 -10.17 20.87
C THR A 335 0.76 -10.44 20.24
N MET A 336 1.05 -11.70 19.98
CA MET A 336 2.20 -12.14 19.18
C MET A 336 2.15 -11.54 17.78
N ALA A 337 0.98 -11.56 17.11
CA ALA A 337 0.74 -10.94 15.81
C ALA A 337 1.11 -9.45 15.76
N TYR A 338 0.68 -8.66 16.75
CA TYR A 338 1.00 -7.23 16.78
C TYR A 338 2.50 -6.97 16.91
N VAL A 339 3.18 -7.67 17.84
CA VAL A 339 4.63 -7.55 17.99
C VAL A 339 5.36 -8.04 16.73
N GLY A 340 4.83 -9.08 16.06
CA GLY A 340 5.33 -9.58 14.77
C GLY A 340 5.21 -8.54 13.65
N SER A 341 4.06 -7.86 13.53
CA SER A 341 3.83 -6.77 12.58
C SER A 341 4.81 -5.61 12.81
N VAL A 342 5.02 -5.22 14.08
CA VAL A 342 6.01 -4.19 14.44
C VAL A 342 7.45 -4.64 14.14
N ASP A 343 7.81 -5.91 14.35
CA ASP A 343 9.14 -6.46 13.95
C ASP A 343 9.32 -6.37 12.43
N ALA A 344 8.28 -6.68 11.63
CA ALA A 344 8.32 -6.51 10.18
C ALA A 344 8.50 -5.04 9.78
N PHE A 345 7.76 -4.14 10.42
CA PHE A 345 7.88 -2.69 10.19
C PHE A 345 9.27 -2.15 10.55
N ALA A 346 9.82 -2.58 11.69
CA ALA A 346 11.15 -2.20 12.15
C ALA A 346 12.26 -2.67 11.20
N ARG A 347 12.05 -3.77 10.45
CA ARG A 347 12.97 -4.28 9.41
C ARG A 347 12.86 -3.47 8.13
N ARG A 348 11.62 -3.26 7.68
CA ARG A 348 11.36 -2.72 6.35
C ARG A 348 11.82 -1.27 6.22
N LEU A 349 11.66 -0.45 7.26
CA LEU A 349 11.91 1.00 7.15
C LEU A 349 13.38 1.32 6.81
N PRO A 350 14.39 0.87 7.59
CA PRO A 350 15.79 1.10 7.24
C PRO A 350 16.22 0.34 5.97
N LEU A 351 15.67 -0.85 5.71
CA LEU A 351 15.98 -1.63 4.50
C LEU A 351 15.52 -0.90 3.23
N ARG A 352 14.32 -0.32 3.23
CA ARG A 352 13.79 0.49 2.13
C ARG A 352 14.62 1.75 1.90
N ALA A 353 15.03 2.43 2.97
CA ALA A 353 15.92 3.59 2.87
C ALA A 353 17.28 3.21 2.27
N ALA A 354 17.88 2.11 2.75
CA ALA A 354 19.14 1.57 2.24
C ALA A 354 19.02 1.17 0.76
N ALA A 355 17.94 0.52 0.35
CA ALA A 355 17.69 0.11 -1.02
C ALA A 355 17.57 1.30 -1.99
N MET A 356 16.83 2.35 -1.61
CA MET A 356 16.74 3.56 -2.44
C MET A 356 18.07 4.32 -2.49
N LEU A 357 18.79 4.41 -1.38
CA LEU A 357 20.11 5.05 -1.34
C LEU A 357 21.15 4.25 -2.16
N LEU A 358 21.11 2.92 -2.13
CA LEU A 358 21.99 2.06 -2.93
C LEU A 358 21.87 2.41 -4.42
N ARG A 359 20.65 2.59 -4.90
CA ARG A 359 20.42 2.97 -6.30
C ARG A 359 21.00 4.35 -6.63
N VAL A 360 20.85 5.33 -5.74
CA VAL A 360 21.48 6.65 -5.90
C VAL A 360 23.01 6.54 -6.01
N LEU A 361 23.62 5.73 -5.13
CA LEU A 361 25.06 5.50 -5.14
C LEU A 361 25.52 4.77 -6.40
N GLN A 362 24.74 3.81 -6.90
CA GLN A 362 25.03 3.12 -8.17
C GLN A 362 24.91 4.05 -9.38
N GLU A 363 23.89 4.92 -9.43
CA GLU A 363 23.69 5.90 -10.50
C GLU A 363 24.82 6.95 -10.55
N THR A 364 25.52 7.16 -9.44
CA THR A 364 26.62 8.12 -9.29
C THR A 364 28.00 7.47 -9.26
N ASP A 365 28.09 6.15 -9.43
CA ASP A 365 29.33 5.35 -9.33
C ASP A 365 30.09 5.60 -8.01
N ASP A 366 29.36 5.75 -6.90
CA ASP A 366 29.94 6.04 -5.59
C ASP A 366 30.56 4.78 -4.95
N GLN A 367 31.77 4.94 -4.41
CA GLN A 367 32.52 3.89 -3.73
C GLN A 367 31.80 3.22 -2.54
N ALA A 368 30.77 3.86 -1.97
CA ALA A 368 29.98 3.29 -0.88
C ALA A 368 28.94 2.26 -1.35
N ALA A 369 28.62 2.19 -2.66
CA ALA A 369 27.60 1.30 -3.20
C ALA A 369 27.82 -0.18 -2.82
N PRO A 370 29.02 -0.79 -2.96
CA PRO A 370 29.23 -2.20 -2.62
C PRO A 370 29.02 -2.50 -1.13
N HIS A 371 29.30 -1.54 -0.24
CA HIS A 371 29.05 -1.73 1.19
C HIS A 371 27.55 -1.75 1.48
N LEU A 372 26.79 -0.80 0.91
CA LEU A 372 25.36 -0.71 1.12
C LEU A 372 24.61 -1.89 0.47
N GLU A 373 25.08 -2.38 -0.67
CA GLU A 373 24.54 -3.59 -1.32
C GLU A 373 24.65 -4.82 -0.42
N ARG A 374 25.82 -5.04 0.19
CA ARG A 374 26.00 -6.14 1.17
C ARG A 374 25.07 -6.00 2.36
N LEU A 375 24.79 -4.78 2.81
CA LEU A 375 23.87 -4.51 3.90
C LEU A 375 22.43 -4.85 3.51
N VAL A 376 21.99 -4.40 2.34
CA VAL A 376 20.66 -4.71 1.78
C VAL A 376 20.49 -6.22 1.58
N ALA A 377 21.50 -6.92 1.06
CA ALA A 377 21.50 -8.38 0.93
C ALA A 377 21.33 -9.07 2.28
N THR A 378 22.22 -8.75 3.23
CA THR A 378 22.21 -9.35 4.58
C THR A 378 20.89 -9.13 5.31
N TRP A 379 20.33 -7.92 5.23
CA TRP A 379 19.06 -7.59 5.87
C TRP A 379 17.86 -8.23 5.16
N SER A 380 17.89 -8.34 3.83
CA SER A 380 16.85 -9.04 3.07
C SER A 380 16.80 -10.51 3.44
N ASP A 381 17.95 -11.18 3.51
CA ASP A 381 18.05 -12.59 3.89
C ASP A 381 17.60 -12.79 5.35
N ALA A 382 18.10 -11.97 6.27
CA ALA A 382 17.70 -12.03 7.67
C ALA A 382 16.20 -11.74 7.87
N PHE A 383 15.60 -10.89 7.03
CA PHE A 383 14.16 -10.62 7.08
C PHE A 383 13.37 -11.82 6.56
N ALA A 384 13.77 -12.39 5.42
CA ALA A 384 13.16 -13.59 4.85
C ALA A 384 13.20 -14.77 5.83
N ASP A 385 14.37 -15.03 6.43
CA ASP A 385 14.58 -16.12 7.38
C ASP A 385 13.77 -15.94 8.66
N ARG A 386 13.79 -14.73 9.23
CA ARG A 386 13.07 -14.42 10.47
C ARG A 386 11.58 -14.69 10.32
N PHE A 387 11.00 -14.32 9.19
CA PHE A 387 9.57 -14.42 8.92
C PHE A 387 9.19 -15.67 8.14
N ARG A 388 10.16 -16.55 7.81
CA ARG A 388 9.93 -17.72 6.97
C ARG A 388 9.16 -17.34 5.70
N ALA A 389 9.61 -16.27 5.06
CA ALA A 389 8.91 -15.62 3.96
C ALA A 389 8.58 -16.64 2.86
N ARG A 390 7.29 -16.80 2.57
CA ARG A 390 6.82 -17.65 1.48
C ARG A 390 6.18 -16.81 0.39
N TRP A 391 6.59 -17.03 -0.84
CA TRP A 391 5.96 -16.39 -1.99
C TRP A 391 4.47 -16.74 -2.05
N VAL A 392 3.62 -15.73 -2.15
CA VAL A 392 2.19 -15.93 -2.46
C VAL A 392 2.05 -15.92 -3.98
N PRO A 393 1.53 -16.97 -4.63
CA PRO A 393 1.31 -16.96 -6.08
C PRO A 393 0.54 -15.72 -6.52
N LEU A 394 0.97 -15.07 -7.61
CA LEU A 394 0.40 -13.79 -8.05
C LEU A 394 -1.11 -13.91 -8.29
N GLU A 395 -1.54 -15.03 -8.85
CA GLU A 395 -2.95 -15.38 -9.03
C GLU A 395 -3.73 -15.42 -7.70
N HIS A 396 -3.12 -15.86 -6.59
CA HIS A 396 -3.74 -15.87 -5.28
C HIS A 396 -3.79 -14.47 -4.67
N GLN A 397 -2.74 -13.67 -4.85
CA GLN A 397 -2.74 -12.26 -4.42
C GLN A 397 -3.90 -11.50 -5.11
N VAL A 398 -4.01 -11.66 -6.43
CA VAL A 398 -5.04 -11.03 -7.28
C VAL A 398 -6.44 -11.52 -6.92
N GLU A 399 -6.63 -12.85 -6.82
CA GLU A 399 -7.94 -13.43 -6.52
C GLU A 399 -8.45 -13.00 -5.14
N HIS A 400 -7.58 -13.00 -4.12
CA HIS A 400 -7.96 -12.59 -2.77
C HIS A 400 -8.37 -11.11 -2.71
N GLN A 401 -7.56 -10.24 -3.33
CA GLN A 401 -7.85 -8.80 -3.36
C GLN A 401 -9.13 -8.54 -4.18
N ALA A 402 -9.33 -9.21 -5.31
CA ALA A 402 -10.51 -9.07 -6.16
C ALA A 402 -11.80 -9.53 -5.47
N ARG A 403 -11.77 -10.67 -4.76
CA ARG A 403 -12.90 -11.15 -3.94
C ARG A 403 -13.28 -10.13 -2.88
N THR A 404 -12.27 -9.54 -2.23
CA THR A 404 -12.49 -8.54 -1.17
C THR A 404 -13.11 -7.25 -1.73
N VAL A 405 -12.62 -6.76 -2.88
CA VAL A 405 -13.20 -5.62 -3.61
C VAL A 405 -14.68 -5.84 -3.94
N VAL A 406 -15.00 -7.00 -4.54
CA VAL A 406 -16.38 -7.32 -4.95
C VAL A 406 -17.29 -7.44 -3.74
N THR A 407 -16.86 -8.15 -2.70
CA THR A 407 -17.64 -8.29 -1.47
C THR A 407 -17.85 -6.95 -0.78
N ALA A 408 -16.82 -6.12 -0.64
CA ALA A 408 -16.94 -4.78 -0.06
C ALA A 408 -17.96 -3.93 -0.83
N ALA A 409 -17.93 -3.96 -2.17
CA ALA A 409 -18.87 -3.24 -3.02
C ALA A 409 -20.31 -3.68 -2.85
N LEU A 410 -20.55 -4.99 -2.69
CA LEU A 410 -21.90 -5.54 -2.49
C LEU A 410 -22.44 -5.23 -1.08
N HIS A 411 -21.63 -5.40 -0.04
CA HIS A 411 -22.06 -5.15 1.34
C HIS A 411 -22.23 -3.65 1.65
N ALA A 412 -21.33 -2.80 1.16
CA ALA A 412 -21.44 -1.35 1.35
C ALA A 412 -22.68 -0.76 0.65
N ARG A 413 -23.13 -1.40 -0.44
CA ARG A 413 -24.33 -1.00 -1.17
C ARG A 413 -25.59 -1.14 -0.33
N ASP A 414 -25.69 -2.22 0.44
CA ASP A 414 -26.91 -2.54 1.18
C ASP A 414 -27.01 -1.70 2.47
N GLY A 415 -25.89 -1.21 3.01
CA GLY A 415 -25.83 -0.28 4.14
C GLY A 415 -25.95 1.21 3.78
N SER A 416 -25.98 1.57 2.50
CA SER A 416 -26.12 2.96 2.02
C SER A 416 -27.53 3.29 1.52
N ALA A 417 -28.51 2.46 1.83
CA ALA A 417 -29.91 2.57 1.39
C ALA A 417 -30.73 3.48 2.31
#